data_AF-A0A7S2Y7J0-F1
#
_entry.id   AF-A0A7S2Y7J0-F1
#
_cell.length_a   1.000
_cell.length_b   1.000
_cell.length_c   1.000
_cell.angle_alpha   90.00
_cell.angle_beta   90.00
_cell.angle_gamma   90.00
#
_symmetry.space_group_name_H-M   'P 1'
#
loop_
_entity.id
_entity.type
_entity.pdbx_description
1 polymer ?
#
loop_
_entity_poly.entity_id
_entity_poly.type
_entity_poly.pdbx_seq_one_letter_code
_entity_poly.pdbx_strand_id
1 'polypeptide(L)'
;CCNSCAAAIFLTQGQQNPKTTFLHCQVPCGIFDDPAMVQELQQAATTIRKAMIQSQAMNEEQQTSDHPSQPAMEAMNQVIRWVMTKEDHANQIIRLVSEYCLCQRVKPTLFATPAEYHQALQVHHAVLQAAMKTKQTMNVQACDDLDHALADMAKMYIKTTE
;
A
#
# COMPACT_ATOMS: atom_id res chain seq x y z
N CYS A 1 2.13 38.07 42.55
CA CYS A 1 0.83 37.34 42.62
C CYS A 1 0.03 37.73 41.39
N CYS A 2 -0.28 36.88 40.41
CA CYS A 2 -0.60 35.46 40.46
C CYS A 2 -0.13 34.78 39.15
N ASN A 3 0.33 33.53 39.28
CA ASN A 3 0.68 32.63 38.18
C ASN A 3 -0.52 32.33 37.27
N SER A 4 -0.27 32.18 35.97
CA SER A 4 -0.76 31.02 35.22
C SER A 4 0.04 30.81 33.93
N CYS A 5 0.74 29.68 33.91
CA CYS A 5 1.38 29.05 32.77
C CYS A 5 0.35 28.64 31.71
N ALA A 6 0.69 28.76 30.42
CA ALA A 6 0.17 27.87 29.37
C ALA A 6 1.09 27.87 28.13
N ALA A 7 1.89 26.80 28.06
CA ALA A 7 2.36 26.05 26.90
C ALA A 7 2.65 26.79 25.58
N ALA A 8 3.95 26.96 25.29
CA ALA A 8 4.45 27.02 23.93
C ALA A 8 4.26 25.66 23.25
N ILE A 9 3.30 25.54 22.34
CA ILE A 9 3.16 24.38 21.46
C ILE A 9 4.22 24.55 20.37
N PHE A 10 5.38 23.93 20.57
CA PHE A 10 6.30 23.63 19.49
C PHE A 10 5.61 22.64 18.55
N LEU A 11 5.04 23.15 17.44
CA LEU A 11 4.78 22.33 16.27
C LEU A 11 6.13 21.92 15.70
N THR A 12 6.71 20.84 16.24
CA THR A 12 7.72 20.06 15.55
C THR A 12 7.07 19.54 14.27
N GLN A 13 7.24 20.29 13.18
CA GLN A 13 7.04 19.78 11.84
C GLN A 13 7.94 18.56 11.71
N GLY A 14 7.34 17.37 11.81
CA GLY A 14 8.04 16.12 11.56
C GLY A 14 8.63 16.22 10.16
N GLN A 15 9.97 16.27 10.09
CA GLN A 15 10.68 16.19 8.84
C GLN A 15 10.25 14.89 8.16
N GLN A 16 9.50 15.00 7.07
CA GLN A 16 9.31 13.88 6.16
C GLN A 16 10.68 13.63 5.55
N ASN A 17 11.39 12.63 6.07
CA ASN A 17 12.62 12.13 5.47
C ASN A 17 12.25 11.69 4.04
N PRO A 18 12.92 12.18 2.98
CA PRO A 18 12.62 11.73 1.63
C PRO A 18 12.85 10.21 1.58
N LYS A 19 11.77 9.44 1.61
CA LYS A 19 11.83 8.01 1.33
C LYS A 19 12.48 7.90 -0.05
N THR A 20 13.66 7.30 -0.09
CA THR A 20 14.29 6.89 -1.33
C THR A 20 13.29 6.01 -2.05
N THR A 21 12.58 6.55 -3.04
CA THR A 21 11.74 5.76 -3.92
C THR A 21 12.66 4.72 -4.55
N PHE A 22 12.42 3.44 -4.25
CA PHE A 22 13.18 2.31 -4.80
C PHE A 22 12.85 2.17 -6.30
N LEU A 23 13.41 3.06 -7.11
CA LEU A 23 13.53 2.87 -8.54
C LEU A 23 14.77 2.01 -8.78
N HIS A 24 14.60 0.68 -8.63
CA HIS A 24 15.65 -0.23 -9.06
C HIS A 24 15.88 -0.01 -10.56
N CYS A 25 17.10 0.36 -10.93
CA CYS A 25 17.43 0.99 -12.21
C CYS A 25 17.23 0.14 -13.48
N GLN A 26 16.60 -1.04 -13.39
CA GLN A 26 16.43 -2.04 -14.47
C GLN A 26 17.74 -2.55 -15.11
N VAL A 27 18.89 -1.99 -14.73
CA VAL A 27 20.22 -2.51 -15.04
C VAL A 27 20.47 -3.73 -14.15
N PRO A 28 21.18 -4.77 -14.63
CA PRO A 28 21.58 -5.91 -13.80
C PRO A 28 22.67 -5.52 -12.79
N CYS A 29 22.36 -4.62 -11.85
CA CYS A 29 23.28 -4.14 -10.82
C CYS A 29 23.41 -5.11 -9.63
N GLY A 30 22.46 -6.03 -9.45
CA GLY A 30 22.49 -7.06 -8.39
C GLY A 30 22.24 -6.53 -6.98
N ILE A 31 21.77 -5.28 -6.83
CA ILE A 31 21.54 -4.64 -5.52
C ILE A 31 20.05 -4.77 -5.19
N PHE A 32 19.73 -5.69 -4.28
CA PHE A 32 18.35 -5.98 -3.88
C PHE A 32 18.16 -5.73 -2.38
N ASP A 33 17.09 -5.01 -2.04
CA ASP A 33 16.63 -4.81 -0.66
C ASP A 33 15.21 -5.34 -0.55
N ASP A 34 15.12 -6.66 -0.49
CA ASP A 34 13.86 -7.38 -0.46
C ASP A 34 13.00 -7.05 0.79
N PRO A 35 13.58 -6.90 2.00
CA PRO A 35 12.82 -6.43 3.17
C PRO A 35 12.22 -5.03 3.00
N ALA A 36 12.98 -4.06 2.45
CA ALA A 36 12.46 -2.73 2.21
C ALA A 36 11.33 -2.73 1.16
N MET A 37 11.49 -3.51 0.10
CA MET A 37 10.46 -3.68 -0.93
C MET A 37 9.16 -4.24 -0.33
N VAL A 38 9.22 -5.30 0.48
CA VAL A 38 8.02 -5.85 1.13
C VAL A 38 7.37 -4.83 2.06
N GLN A 39 8.16 -4.08 2.83
CA GLN A 39 7.64 -3.03 3.69
C GLN A 39 6.93 -1.92 2.89
N GLU A 40 7.47 -1.53 1.73
CA GLU A 40 6.86 -0.54 0.85
C GLU A 40 5.49 -1.01 0.33
N LEU A 41 5.39 -2.29 -0.09
CA LEU A 41 4.12 -2.88 -0.52
C LEU A 41 3.08 -2.92 0.61
N GLN A 42 3.49 -3.28 1.83
CA GLN A 42 2.60 -3.30 2.99
C GLN A 42 2.11 -1.89 3.37
N GLN A 43 2.98 -0.89 3.27
CA GLN A 43 2.60 0.51 3.50
C GLN A 43 1.61 1.01 2.45
N ALA A 44 1.80 0.65 1.18
CA ALA A 44 0.86 0.95 0.11
C ALA A 44 -0.52 0.29 0.37
N ALA A 45 -0.55 -1.00 0.73
CA ALA A 45 -1.78 -1.71 1.08
C ALA A 45 -2.51 -1.09 2.28
N THR A 46 -1.77 -0.71 3.33
CA THR A 46 -2.32 0.02 4.49
C THR A 46 -2.95 1.35 4.07
N THR A 47 -2.32 2.07 3.14
CA THR A 47 -2.84 3.36 2.65
C THR A 47 -4.12 3.17 1.82
N ILE A 48 -4.19 2.13 0.99
CA ILE A 48 -5.41 1.75 0.26
C ILE A 48 -6.56 1.47 1.23
N ARG A 49 -6.31 0.65 2.27
CA ARG A 49 -7.31 0.34 3.30
C ARG A 49 -7.80 1.60 4.01
N LYS A 50 -6.87 2.48 4.41
CA LYS A 50 -7.21 3.76 5.03
C LYS A 50 -8.09 4.61 4.11
N ALA A 51 -7.75 4.71 2.83
CA ALA A 51 -8.53 5.47 1.85
C ALA A 51 -9.96 4.95 1.72
N MET A 52 -10.16 3.63 1.67
CA MET A 52 -11.49 3.02 1.63
C MET A 52 -12.30 3.34 2.89
N ILE A 53 -11.75 3.13 4.08
CA ILE A 53 -12.44 3.38 5.36
C ILE A 53 -12.84 4.84 5.49
N GLN A 54 -11.93 5.77 5.17
CA GLN A 54 -12.22 7.21 5.23
C GLN A 54 -13.30 7.62 4.23
N SER A 55 -13.30 7.04 3.03
CA SER A 55 -14.32 7.32 2.01
C SER A 55 -15.70 6.84 2.44
N GLN A 56 -15.78 5.65 3.03
CA GLN A 56 -17.02 5.09 3.57
C GLN A 56 -17.55 5.92 4.75
N ALA A 57 -16.68 6.28 5.70
CA ALA A 57 -17.07 7.07 6.87
C ALA A 57 -17.60 8.45 6.48
N MET A 58 -16.95 9.13 5.52
CA MET A 58 -17.44 10.41 4.99
C MET A 58 -18.81 10.24 4.31
N ASN A 59 -18.99 9.18 3.52
CA ASN A 59 -20.27 8.92 2.88
C ASN A 59 -21.38 8.61 3.90
N GLU A 60 -21.09 7.82 4.94
CA GLU A 60 -22.03 7.51 6.02
C GLU A 60 -22.42 8.76 6.80
N GLU A 61 -21.45 9.62 7.15
CA GLU A 61 -21.72 10.88 7.84
C GLU A 61 -22.66 11.78 7.03
N GLN A 62 -22.41 11.91 5.71
CA GLN A 62 -23.27 12.71 4.83
C GLN A 62 -24.69 12.16 4.69
N GLN A 63 -24.90 10.86 4.93
CA GLN A 63 -26.21 10.22 4.80
C GLN A 63 -27.00 10.20 6.12
N THR A 64 -26.31 10.15 7.26
CA THR A 64 -26.93 9.84 8.56
C THR A 64 -26.96 11.01 9.53
N SER A 65 -26.15 12.06 9.30
CA SER A 65 -26.08 13.23 10.18
C SER A 65 -27.03 14.34 9.71
N ASP A 66 -27.83 14.88 10.63
CA ASP A 66 -28.61 16.11 10.41
C ASP A 66 -27.70 17.35 10.24
N HIS A 67 -26.47 17.29 10.77
CA HIS A 67 -25.46 18.35 10.73
C HIS A 67 -24.08 17.74 10.46
N PRO A 68 -23.75 17.38 9.21
CA PRO A 68 -22.46 16.83 8.87
C PRO A 68 -21.32 17.84 9.10
N SER A 69 -20.13 17.35 9.45
CA SER A 69 -18.95 18.17 9.72
C SER A 69 -18.44 18.96 8.52
N GLN A 70 -18.78 18.52 7.31
CA GLN A 70 -18.41 19.16 6.04
C GLN A 70 -19.62 19.27 5.11
N PRO A 71 -19.70 20.34 4.28
CA PRO A 71 -20.65 20.42 3.17
C PRO A 71 -20.48 19.25 2.19
N ALA A 72 -21.60 18.77 1.63
CA ALA A 72 -21.61 17.59 0.74
C ALA A 72 -20.61 17.66 -0.43
N MET A 73 -20.48 18.83 -1.07
CA MET A 73 -19.53 19.01 -2.17
C MET A 73 -18.06 18.95 -1.72
N GLU A 74 -17.74 19.44 -0.52
CA GLU A 74 -16.39 19.37 0.03
C GLU A 74 -16.03 17.94 0.45
N ALA A 75 -16.99 17.24 1.07
CA ALA A 75 -16.87 15.82 1.38
C ALA A 75 -16.65 14.99 0.10
N MET A 76 -17.39 15.27 -0.98
CA MET A 76 -17.21 14.61 -2.27
C MET A 76 -15.81 14.84 -2.85
N ASN A 77 -15.29 16.07 -2.79
CA ASN A 77 -13.92 16.35 -3.22
C ASN A 77 -12.89 15.56 -2.41
N GLN A 78 -13.12 15.38 -1.11
CA GLN A 78 -12.23 14.58 -0.26
C GLN A 78 -12.30 13.08 -0.57
N VAL A 79 -13.50 12.54 -0.86
CA VAL A 79 -13.67 11.17 -1.34
C VAL A 79 -12.93 10.96 -2.66
N ILE A 80 -13.06 11.88 -3.62
CA ILE A 80 -12.35 11.80 -4.90
C ILE A 80 -10.83 11.75 -4.69
N ARG A 81 -10.29 12.59 -3.79
CA ARG A 81 -8.85 12.53 -3.43
C ARG A 81 -8.46 11.15 -2.89
N TRP A 82 -9.26 10.58 -2.00
CA TRP A 82 -9.00 9.23 -1.47
C TRP A 82 -9.07 8.14 -2.54
N VAL A 83 -10.01 8.24 -3.48
CA VAL A 83 -10.07 7.32 -4.63
C VAL A 83 -8.82 7.44 -5.49
N MET A 84 -8.37 8.65 -5.82
CA MET A 84 -7.13 8.84 -6.59
C MET A 84 -5.92 8.29 -5.83
N THR A 85 -5.80 8.59 -4.52
CA THR A 85 -4.72 8.06 -3.68
C THR A 85 -4.69 6.54 -3.63
N LYS A 86 -5.85 5.88 -3.50
CA LYS A 86 -5.90 4.40 -3.49
C LYS A 86 -5.46 3.83 -4.84
N GLU A 87 -5.83 4.47 -5.95
CA GLU A 87 -5.43 4.02 -7.29
C GLU A 87 -3.93 4.15 -7.52
N ASP A 88 -3.33 5.26 -7.09
CA ASP A 88 -1.89 5.48 -7.19
C ASP A 88 -1.10 4.43 -6.40
N HIS A 89 -1.53 4.11 -5.17
CA HIS A 89 -0.89 3.07 -4.37
C HIS A 89 -1.10 1.66 -4.92
N ALA A 90 -2.27 1.37 -5.50
CA ALA A 90 -2.50 0.09 -6.18
C ALA A 90 -1.60 -0.04 -7.42
N ASN A 91 -1.43 1.03 -8.19
CA ASN A 91 -0.50 1.06 -9.33
C ASN A 91 0.96 0.91 -8.87
N GLN A 92 1.33 1.51 -7.74
CA GLN A 92 2.66 1.34 -7.14
C GLN A 92 2.94 -0.14 -6.81
N ILE A 93 1.99 -0.84 -6.18
CA ILE A 93 2.09 -2.28 -5.90
C ILE A 93 2.25 -3.07 -7.20
N ILE A 94 1.38 -2.82 -8.19
CA ILE A 94 1.43 -3.51 -9.48
C ILE A 94 2.79 -3.31 -10.16
N ARG A 95 3.31 -2.09 -10.13
CA ARG A 95 4.60 -1.74 -10.73
C ARG A 95 5.74 -2.45 -10.02
N LEU A 96 5.85 -2.34 -8.70
CA LEU A 96 6.92 -2.97 -7.94
C LEU A 96 6.91 -4.50 -8.12
N VAL A 97 5.75 -5.13 -8.03
CA VAL A 97 5.64 -6.59 -8.21
C VAL A 97 6.00 -6.99 -9.65
N SER A 98 5.58 -6.23 -10.65
CA SER A 98 5.90 -6.55 -12.05
C SER A 98 7.39 -6.33 -12.35
N GLU A 99 7.90 -5.16 -12.00
CA GLU A 99 9.23 -4.70 -12.40
C GLU A 99 10.35 -5.23 -11.52
N TYR A 100 10.19 -5.17 -10.20
CA TYR A 100 11.21 -5.63 -9.26
C TYR A 100 11.11 -7.14 -9.07
N CYS A 101 9.92 -7.66 -8.75
CA CYS A 101 9.76 -9.08 -8.44
C CYS A 101 9.82 -9.95 -9.70
N LEU A 102 8.84 -9.80 -10.60
CA LEU A 102 8.69 -10.70 -11.76
C LEU A 102 9.81 -10.53 -12.80
N CYS A 103 10.17 -9.30 -13.17
CA CYS A 103 11.17 -9.08 -14.22
C CYS A 103 12.61 -9.29 -13.75
N GLN A 104 12.95 -8.98 -12.50
CA GLN A 104 14.35 -9.02 -12.04
C GLN A 104 14.66 -10.14 -11.05
N ARG A 105 13.78 -10.40 -10.06
CA ARG A 105 14.05 -11.35 -8.98
C ARG A 105 13.66 -12.78 -9.33
N VAL A 106 12.53 -12.99 -9.99
CA VAL A 106 12.00 -14.32 -10.33
C VAL A 106 12.67 -14.83 -11.61
N LYS A 107 13.58 -15.80 -11.48
CA LYS A 107 14.28 -16.43 -12.60
C LYS A 107 14.11 -17.95 -12.55
N PRO A 108 13.86 -18.64 -13.69
CA PRO A 108 13.70 -20.10 -13.71
C PRO A 108 14.86 -20.86 -13.07
N THR A 109 16.08 -20.33 -13.18
CA THR A 109 17.31 -20.94 -12.65
C THR A 109 17.41 -20.94 -11.12
N LEU A 110 16.53 -20.20 -10.43
CA LEU A 110 16.49 -20.14 -8.96
C LEU A 110 15.59 -21.23 -8.34
N PHE A 111 14.86 -21.99 -9.14
CA PHE A 111 13.90 -23.00 -8.68
C PHE A 111 14.39 -24.40 -9.01
N ALA A 112 14.15 -25.36 -8.11
CA ALA A 112 14.61 -26.74 -8.30
C ALA A 112 13.77 -27.46 -9.36
N THR A 113 12.49 -27.08 -9.48
CA THR A 113 11.56 -27.66 -10.45
C THR A 113 10.77 -26.60 -11.21
N PRO A 114 10.30 -26.90 -12.44
CA PRO A 114 9.36 -26.02 -13.15
C PRO A 114 8.06 -25.76 -12.38
N ALA A 115 7.63 -26.70 -11.54
CA ALA A 115 6.42 -26.54 -10.72
C ALA A 115 6.58 -25.43 -9.67
N GLU A 116 7.73 -25.36 -8.99
CA GLU A 116 8.05 -24.29 -8.04
C GLU A 116 8.10 -22.92 -8.72
N TYR A 117 8.67 -22.85 -9.93
CA TYR A 117 8.68 -21.62 -10.72
C TYR A 117 7.26 -21.16 -11.07
N HIS A 118 6.39 -22.07 -11.52
CA HIS A 118 5.00 -21.73 -11.80
C HIS A 118 4.25 -21.28 -10.54
N GLN A 119 4.49 -21.93 -9.40
CA GLN A 119 3.89 -21.51 -8.13
C GLN A 119 4.35 -20.10 -7.74
N ALA A 120 5.63 -19.77 -7.91
CA ALA A 120 6.13 -18.43 -7.68
C ALA A 120 5.40 -17.40 -8.57
N LEU A 121 5.26 -17.67 -9.87
CA LEU A 121 4.51 -16.79 -10.79
C LEU A 121 3.05 -16.60 -10.36
N GLN A 122 2.38 -17.67 -9.93
CA GLN A 122 1.00 -17.62 -9.45
C GLN A 122 0.83 -16.74 -8.22
N VAL A 123 1.73 -16.85 -7.24
CA VAL A 123 1.71 -16.03 -6.02
C VAL A 123 1.86 -14.54 -6.34
N HIS A 124 2.79 -14.18 -7.22
CA HIS A 124 2.95 -12.78 -7.64
C HIS A 124 1.73 -12.28 -8.43
N HIS A 125 1.19 -13.10 -9.34
CA HIS A 125 -0.02 -12.74 -10.09
C HIS A 125 -1.23 -12.52 -9.19
N ALA A 126 -1.38 -13.30 -8.11
CA ALA A 126 -2.42 -13.09 -7.12
C ALA A 126 -2.36 -11.70 -6.48
N VAL A 127 -1.15 -11.21 -6.14
CA VAL A 127 -0.95 -9.84 -5.64
C VAL A 127 -1.39 -8.80 -6.67
N LEU A 128 -1.02 -8.97 -7.94
CA LEU A 128 -1.42 -8.05 -9.01
C LEU A 128 -2.95 -7.96 -9.16
N GLN A 129 -3.62 -9.10 -9.13
CA GLN A 129 -5.09 -9.17 -9.24
C GLN A 129 -5.78 -8.58 -8.01
N ALA A 130 -5.28 -8.87 -6.81
CA ALA A 130 -5.81 -8.30 -5.57
C ALA A 130 -5.63 -6.78 -5.56
N ALA A 131 -4.45 -6.27 -5.92
CA ALA A 131 -4.18 -4.83 -6.01
C ALA A 131 -5.10 -4.15 -7.02
N MET A 132 -5.28 -4.73 -8.21
CA MET A 132 -6.23 -4.24 -9.21
C MET A 132 -7.66 -4.21 -8.66
N LYS A 133 -8.08 -5.24 -7.92
CA LYS A 133 -9.42 -5.31 -7.34
C LYS A 133 -9.70 -4.18 -6.37
N THR A 134 -8.70 -3.79 -5.56
CA THR A 134 -8.86 -2.66 -4.62
C THR A 134 -9.15 -1.32 -5.33
N LYS A 135 -8.71 -1.13 -6.58
CA LYS A 135 -9.08 0.04 -7.39
C LYS A 135 -10.57 0.08 -7.68
N GLN A 136 -11.14 -1.07 -8.04
CA GLN A 136 -12.49 -1.19 -8.58
C GLN A 136 -13.61 -1.17 -7.54
N THR A 137 -13.31 -1.51 -6.29
CA THR A 137 -14.33 -1.68 -5.23
C THR A 137 -14.11 -0.74 -4.05
N MET A 138 -15.16 -0.56 -3.25
CA MET A 138 -15.09 0.03 -1.91
C MET A 138 -15.33 -1.00 -0.81
N ASN A 139 -15.44 -2.29 -1.12
CA ASN A 139 -15.51 -3.34 -0.10
C ASN A 139 -14.11 -3.57 0.50
N VAL A 140 -13.99 -3.37 1.82
CA VAL A 140 -12.73 -3.52 2.56
C VAL A 140 -12.19 -4.95 2.57
N GLN A 141 -13.01 -5.96 2.28
CA GLN A 141 -12.56 -7.35 2.09
C GLN A 141 -11.48 -7.47 1.00
N ALA A 142 -11.54 -6.63 -0.04
CA ALA A 142 -10.50 -6.63 -1.07
C ALA A 142 -9.12 -6.20 -0.54
N CYS A 143 -9.07 -5.44 0.57
CA CYS A 143 -7.82 -5.13 1.25
C CYS A 143 -7.32 -6.34 2.04
N ASP A 144 -8.20 -7.14 2.65
CA ASP A 144 -7.82 -8.37 3.35
C ASP A 144 -7.22 -9.39 2.38
N ASP A 145 -7.83 -9.52 1.21
CA ASP A 145 -7.34 -10.39 0.13
C ASP A 145 -5.96 -9.93 -0.37
N LEU A 146 -5.75 -8.60 -0.48
CA LEU A 146 -4.44 -8.03 -0.85
C LEU A 146 -3.39 -8.28 0.24
N ASP A 147 -3.73 -8.06 1.51
CA ASP A 147 -2.81 -8.30 2.63
C ASP A 147 -2.41 -9.78 2.71
N HIS A 148 -3.36 -10.70 2.47
CA HIS A 148 -3.08 -12.13 2.42
C HIS A 148 -2.14 -12.49 1.26
N ALA A 149 -2.42 -12.01 0.04
CA ALA A 149 -1.57 -12.24 -1.12
C ALA A 149 -0.14 -11.67 -0.91
N LEU A 150 -0.03 -10.49 -0.31
CA LEU A 150 1.26 -9.88 0.03
C LEU A 150 2.02 -10.70 1.08
N ALA A 151 1.34 -11.23 2.10
CA ALA A 151 1.95 -12.08 3.10
C ALA A 151 2.48 -13.39 2.50
N ASP A 152 1.74 -14.01 1.59
CA ASP A 152 2.20 -15.20 0.88
C ASP A 152 3.39 -14.91 -0.03
N MET A 153 3.36 -13.78 -0.74
CA MET A 153 4.49 -13.36 -1.57
C MET A 153 5.73 -13.05 -0.72
N ALA A 154 5.56 -12.37 0.41
CA ALA A 154 6.65 -11.96 1.29
C ALA A 154 7.49 -13.12 1.82
N LYS A 155 6.91 -14.32 1.97
CA LYS A 155 7.64 -15.55 2.37
C LYS A 155 8.80 -15.91 1.42
N MET A 156 8.74 -15.47 0.15
CA MET A 156 9.82 -15.68 -0.82
C MET A 156 10.97 -14.65 -0.69
N TYR A 157 10.73 -13.54 0.02
CA TYR A 157 11.61 -12.37 0.05
C TYR A 157 12.20 -12.09 1.44
N ILE A 158 11.50 -12.51 2.49
CA ILE A 158 11.93 -12.36 3.88
C ILE A 158 12.26 -13.74 4.43
N LYS A 159 13.47 -13.90 4.96
CA LYS A 159 13.81 -15.08 5.76
C LYS A 159 13.07 -14.99 7.08
N THR A 160 12.13 -15.89 7.32
CA THR A 160 11.57 -16.10 8.67
C THR A 160 12.74 -16.44 9.58
N THR A 161 13.11 -15.51 10.45
CA THR A 161 14.10 -15.77 11.49
C THR A 161 13.34 -16.53 12.57
N GLU A 162 13.55 -17.84 12.64
CA GLU A 162 13.13 -18.67 13.78
C GLU A 162 13.92 -18.30 15.05
#